data_AF-A0A820ZYZ1-F1
#
_entry.id   AF-A0A820ZYZ1-F1
#
_cell.length_a   1.000
_cell.length_b   1.000
_cell.length_c   1.000
_cell.angle_alpha   90.00
_cell.angle_beta   90.00
_cell.angle_gamma   90.00
#
_symmetry.space_group_name_H-M   'P 1'
#
loop_
_entity.id
_entity.type
_entity.pdbx_description
1 polymer ?
#
loop_
_entity_poly.entity_id
_entity_poly.type
_entity_poly.pdbx_seq_one_letter_code
_entity_poly.pdbx_strand_id
1 'polypeptide(L)' 'MSSNLSTITTNKLSVCTFNILAPCYKRLSSEYDRESSYESVWKSRHLSIIKLLQSLQIHIICLQEFWLNE' A
#
# COMPACT_ATOMS: atom_id res chain seq x y z
N MET A 1 7.27 -18.30 46.79
CA MET A 1 6.09 -17.94 45.98
C MET A 1 6.59 -17.36 44.66
N SER A 2 6.76 -18.22 43.65
CA SER A 2 7.16 -17.82 42.30
C SER A 2 5.95 -17.26 41.57
N SER A 3 5.95 -15.95 41.30
CA SER A 3 4.94 -15.30 40.48
C SER A 3 5.07 -15.81 39.05
N ASN A 4 4.06 -16.55 38.59
CA ASN A 4 3.89 -16.90 37.19
C ASN A 4 3.67 -15.61 36.41
N LEU A 5 4.72 -15.11 35.75
CA LEU A 5 4.59 -14.04 34.78
C LEU A 5 3.92 -14.63 33.54
N SER A 6 2.58 -14.59 33.50
CA SER A 6 1.84 -14.89 32.28
C SER A 6 2.34 -13.93 31.20
N THR A 7 3.12 -14.43 30.25
CA THR A 7 3.46 -13.72 29.03
C THR A 7 2.15 -13.38 28.34
N ILE A 8 1.68 -12.14 28.51
CA ILE A 8 0.54 -11.60 27.78
C ILE A 8 0.97 -11.60 26.32
N THR A 9 0.61 -12.66 25.61
CA THR A 9 0.70 -12.73 24.16
C THR A 9 -0.38 -11.79 23.66
N THR A 10 -0.03 -10.52 23.46
CA THR A 10 -0.92 -9.59 22.79
C THR A 10 -1.01 -10.04 21.33
N ASN A 11 -2.03 -10.83 21.01
CA ASN A 11 -2.39 -11.13 19.62
C ASN A 11 -2.88 -9.83 18.97
N LYS A 12 -1.93 -9.02 18.48
CA LYS A 12 -2.22 -7.74 17.83
C LYS A 12 -2.48 -7.99 16.36
N LEU A 13 -3.71 -7.67 15.93
CA LEU A 13 -4.05 -7.57 14.51
C LEU A 13 -3.69 -6.17 14.02
N SER A 14 -2.96 -6.09 12.91
CA SER A 14 -2.63 -4.83 12.25
C SER A 14 -3.42 -4.70 10.95
N VAL A 15 -3.97 -3.50 10.72
CA VAL A 15 -4.79 -3.19 9.56
C VAL A 15 -4.26 -1.90 8.94
N CYS A 16 -4.11 -1.89 7.62
CA CYS A 16 -3.70 -0.72 6.84
C CYS A 16 -4.80 -0.38 5.84
N THR A 17 -5.18 0.89 5.78
CA THR A 17 -5.92 1.45 4.65
C THR A 17 -4.99 2.37 3.88
N PHE A 18 -4.86 2.15 2.58
CA PHE A 18 -3.96 2.95 1.75
C PHE A 18 -4.56 3.25 0.39
N ASN A 19 -4.75 4.54 0.11
CA ASN A 19 -5.09 5.00 -1.22
C ASN A 19 -3.84 5.00 -2.08
N ILE A 20 -3.80 4.10 -3.06
CA ILE A 20 -2.63 3.93 -3.92
C ILE A 20 -2.66 4.82 -5.15
N LEU A 21 -3.66 5.69 -5.29
CA LEU A 21 -3.85 6.66 -6.38
C LEU A 21 -3.63 6.04 -7.76
N ALA A 22 -4.71 5.63 -8.41
CA ALA A 22 -4.64 5.01 -9.73
C ALA A 22 -3.85 5.93 -10.70
N PRO A 23 -2.91 5.39 -11.48
CA PRO A 23 -2.13 6.20 -12.42
C PRO A 23 -3.00 6.89 -13.48
N CYS A 24 -4.22 6.37 -13.76
CA CYS A 24 -5.21 7.02 -14.63
C CYS A 24 -5.83 8.29 -14.02
N TYR A 25 -5.70 8.50 -12.70
CA TYR A 25 -6.11 9.72 -12.02
C TYR A 25 -4.93 10.67 -11.72
N LYS A 26 -3.70 10.14 -11.64
CA LYS A 26 -2.50 10.93 -11.36
C LYS A 26 -2.15 11.85 -12.53
N ARG A 27 -2.31 13.16 -12.34
CA ARG A 27 -1.82 14.19 -13.27
C ARG A 27 -0.32 14.39 -13.11
N LEU A 28 0.42 14.48 -14.21
CA LEU A 28 1.87 14.74 -14.21
C LEU A 28 2.19 16.22 -14.41
N SER A 29 1.77 16.79 -15.53
CA SER A 29 2.07 18.19 -15.88
C SER A 29 0.83 19.00 -16.25
N SER A 30 -0.18 18.38 -16.85
CA SER A 30 -1.38 19.04 -17.36
C SER A 30 -2.66 18.26 -17.04
N GLU A 31 -3.81 18.88 -17.30
CA GLU A 31 -5.12 18.25 -17.14
C GLU A 31 -5.35 17.02 -18.01
N TYR A 32 -4.55 16.82 -19.07
CA TYR A 32 -4.68 15.67 -19.98
C TYR A 32 -3.51 14.69 -19.86
N ASP A 33 -2.49 15.04 -19.09
CA ASP A 33 -1.27 14.25 -18.95
C ASP A 33 -1.36 13.36 -17.71
N ARG A 34 -1.66 12.07 -17.93
CA ARG A 34 -1.80 11.07 -16.87
C ARG A 34 -0.56 10.20 -16.75
N GLU A 35 -0.25 9.80 -15.54
CA GLU A 35 0.83 8.86 -15.27
C GLU A 35 0.60 7.51 -15.98
N SER A 36 -0.65 7.08 -16.15
CA SER A 36 -1.00 5.86 -16.89
C SER A 36 -0.52 5.86 -18.35
N SER A 37 -0.29 7.03 -18.93
CA SER A 37 0.23 7.16 -20.30
C SER A 37 1.72 6.79 -20.41
N TYR A 38 2.44 6.60 -19.29
CA TYR A 38 3.87 6.32 -19.29
C TYR A 38 4.19 5.10 -18.42
N GLU A 39 4.43 3.95 -19.05
CA GLU A 39 4.70 2.68 -18.35
C GLU A 39 5.84 2.79 -17.34
N SER A 40 6.97 3.36 -17.75
CA SER A 40 8.14 3.52 -16.87
C SER A 40 7.81 4.29 -15.59
N VAL A 41 6.90 5.27 -15.66
CA VAL A 41 6.53 6.12 -14.53
C VAL A 41 5.58 5.37 -13.59
N TRP A 42 4.44 4.88 -14.08
CA TRP A 42 3.47 4.22 -13.21
C TRP A 42 4.02 2.91 -12.63
N LYS A 43 4.87 2.19 -13.38
CA LYS A 43 5.51 0.94 -12.92
C LYS A 43 6.53 1.20 -11.81
N SER A 44 7.29 2.28 -11.90
CA SER A 44 8.23 2.69 -10.83
C SER A 44 7.50 2.97 -9.52
N ARG A 45 6.37 3.69 -9.59
CA ARG A 45 5.53 3.96 -8.42
C ARG A 45 4.86 2.70 -7.87
N HIS A 46 4.35 1.83 -8.75
CA HIS A 46 3.76 0.55 -8.38
C HIS A 46 4.74 -0.34 -7.61
N LEU A 47 5.99 -0.48 -8.08
CA LEU A 47 7.04 -1.23 -7.39
C LEU A 47 7.38 -0.61 -6.02
N SER A 48 7.35 0.71 -5.91
CA SER A 48 7.60 1.41 -4.64
C SER A 48 6.47 1.16 -3.62
N ILE A 49 5.21 1.13 -4.07
CA ILE A 49 4.05 0.77 -3.23
C ILE A 49 4.19 -0.67 -2.73
N ILE A 50 4.56 -1.63 -3.58
CA ILE A 50 4.79 -3.02 -3.17
C ILE A 50 5.86 -3.10 -2.09
N LYS A 51 7.01 -2.45 -2.29
CA LYS A 51 8.12 -2.42 -1.33
C LYS A 51 7.67 -1.84 0.02
N LEU A 52 6.89 -0.76 0.00
CA LEU A 52 6.32 -0.18 1.21
C LEU A 52 5.42 -1.18 1.93
N LEU A 53 4.43 -1.75 1.25
CA LEU A 53 3.47 -2.69 1.85
C LEU A 53 4.16 -3.92 2.45
N GLN A 54 5.19 -4.45 1.77
CA GLN A 54 6.01 -5.55 2.29
C GLN A 54 6.77 -5.17 3.56
N SER A 55 7.30 -3.95 3.62
CA SER A 55 8.07 -3.48 4.79
C SER A 55 7.22 -3.29 6.05
N LEU A 56 5.92 -3.03 5.89
CA LEU A 56 5.02 -2.74 7.01
C LEU A 56 4.59 -4.00 7.79
N GLN A 57 4.78 -5.20 7.24
CA GLN A 57 4.41 -6.48 7.89
C GLN A 57 2.97 -6.47 8.45
N ILE A 58 2.02 -5.93 7.67
CA ILE A 58 0.62 -5.76 8.07
C ILE A 58 -0.19 -7.03 7.79
N HIS A 59 -1.12 -7.39 8.69
CA HIS A 59 -1.97 -8.56 8.53
C HIS A 59 -3.08 -8.36 7.49
N ILE A 60 -3.75 -7.20 7.49
CA ILE A 60 -4.85 -6.88 6.57
C ILE A 60 -4.57 -5.55 5.87
N ILE A 61 -4.64 -5.54 4.54
CA ILE A 61 -4.40 -4.36 3.72
C ILE A 61 -5.64 -4.09 2.86
N CYS A 62 -6.22 -2.89 3.03
CA CYS A 62 -7.34 -2.39 2.24
C CYS A 62 -6.82 -1.28 1.31
N LEU A 63 -6.92 -1.46 0.01
CA LEU A 63 -6.46 -0.49 -0.99
C LEU A 63 -7.62 0.31 -1.58
N GLN A 64 -7.39 1.59 -1.86
CA GLN A 64 -8.31 2.46 -2.63
C GLN A 64 -7.63 2.97 -3.90
N GLU A 65 -8.46 3.37 -4.86
CA GLU A 65 -8.02 3.82 -6.19
C GLU A 65 -7.08 2.81 -6.87
N PHE A 66 -7.47 1.54 -6.83
CA PHE A 66 -6.77 0.49 -7.54
C PHE A 66 -7.04 0.57 -9.04
N TRP A 67 -6.03 0.32 -9.86
CA TRP A 67 -6.16 0.34 -11.33
C TRP A 67 -6.03 -1.08 -11.90
N LEU A 68 -7.14 -1.58 -12.44
CA LEU A 68 -7.20 -2.82 -13.22
C LEU A 68 -7.08 -2.40 -14.69
N ASN A 69 -5.87 -2.49 -15.26
CA ASN A 69 -5.69 -2.35 -16.71
C ASN A 69 -5.66 -3.77 -17.28
N GLU A 70 -6.54 -4.09 -18.23
CA GLU A 70 -6.51 -5.36 -18.99
C GLU A 70 -5.35 -5.39 -20.00
#